data_AF-A0A7K9JK26-F1
#
_entry.id   AF-A0A7K9JK26-F1
#
_cell.length_a   1.000
_cell.length_b   1.000
_cell.length_c   1.000
_cell.angle_alpha   90.00
_cell.angle_beta   90.00
_cell.angle_gamma   90.00
#
_symmetry.space_group_name_H-M   'P 1'
#
loop_
_entity.id
_entity.type
_entity.pdbx_description
1 polymer ?
#
loop_
_entity_poly.entity_id
_entity_poly.type
_entity_poly.pdbx_seq_one_letter_code
_entity_poly.pdbx_strand_id
1 'polypeptide(L)'
;DALETEPKSFIFMSEDALVNPDKLLVLIHGNGVVRAGQWARRLIINEDLDSGTQIPYIKRAIEEGYGVIVLNPNENYIEVEKTKAQIQLSSDISDEPAEKRERKDKIQKETKKRRDFYEKYRNPQKEKETMQIYIRDNGSPEEHAIYVWDHFISQSAAENVFFVAHSYGGLAFVELMIQREAEVKNRVTAVALTDSVHNVWHQEVGKTIREWMRENCCNWVSSSEPLDTSVESMLPDCPRVSAGTERHELTSWKSFPSVFKFFSEAVKAKNSLVKPTPTRRSNRIKYEEF
;
A
#
# COMPACT_ATOMS: atom_id res chain seq x y z
N ASP A 1 20.05 -9.02 7.08
CA ASP A 1 20.83 -9.39 5.88
C ASP A 1 21.73 -8.24 5.39
N ALA A 2 21.40 -6.97 5.69
CA ALA A 2 22.26 -5.82 5.39
C ALA A 2 23.55 -5.76 6.24
N LEU A 3 24.66 -5.35 5.63
CA LEU A 3 25.93 -5.07 6.32
C LEU A 3 25.79 -3.85 7.25
N GLU A 4 26.71 -3.67 8.20
CA GLU A 4 26.67 -2.54 9.14
C GLU A 4 26.76 -1.18 8.44
N THR A 5 27.46 -1.13 7.31
CA THR A 5 27.71 0.08 6.50
C THR A 5 26.65 0.35 5.44
N GLU A 6 25.73 -0.58 5.20
CA GLU A 6 24.68 -0.42 4.19
C GLU A 6 23.52 0.42 4.75
N PRO A 7 22.89 1.26 3.92
CA PRO A 7 21.63 1.92 4.27
C PRO A 7 20.56 0.91 4.68
N LYS A 8 19.75 1.24 5.68
CA LYS A 8 18.67 0.40 6.22
C LYS A 8 17.41 1.22 6.42
N SER A 9 16.27 0.55 6.41
CA SER A 9 14.98 1.08 6.86
C SER A 9 14.41 0.18 7.95
N PHE A 10 13.21 0.48 8.40
CA PHE A 10 12.48 -0.25 9.42
C PHE A 10 11.01 -0.41 9.04
N ILE A 11 10.38 -1.40 9.64
CA ILE A 11 8.92 -1.57 9.71
C ILE A 11 8.54 -1.66 11.19
N PHE A 12 7.29 -1.43 11.53
CA PHE A 12 6.77 -1.80 12.85
C PHE A 12 5.97 -3.08 12.76
N MET A 13 6.05 -3.91 13.79
CA MET A 13 5.20 -5.08 13.93
C MET A 13 4.79 -5.27 15.39
N SER A 14 3.60 -5.82 15.63
CA SER A 14 3.20 -6.29 16.96
C SER A 14 4.05 -7.49 17.37
N GLU A 15 4.16 -7.74 18.68
CA GLU A 15 4.97 -8.85 19.21
C GLU A 15 4.53 -10.22 18.66
N ASP A 16 3.24 -10.38 18.37
CA ASP A 16 2.64 -11.59 17.86
C ASP A 16 2.57 -11.68 16.33
N ALA A 17 2.98 -10.64 15.58
CA ALA A 17 2.71 -10.53 14.14
C ALA A 17 3.17 -11.73 13.30
N LEU A 18 4.28 -12.36 13.67
CA LEU A 18 4.83 -13.52 12.94
C LEU A 18 4.33 -14.87 13.48
N VAL A 19 3.83 -14.91 14.71
CA VAL A 19 3.46 -16.16 15.41
C VAL A 19 1.96 -16.33 15.59
N ASN A 20 1.17 -15.26 15.40
CA ASN A 20 -0.28 -15.31 15.45
C ASN A 20 -0.81 -16.17 14.28
N PRO A 21 -1.49 -17.30 14.55
CA PRO A 21 -1.91 -18.23 13.51
C PRO A 21 -3.22 -17.82 12.82
N ASP A 22 -3.96 -16.85 13.37
CA ASP A 22 -5.31 -16.51 12.87
C ASP A 22 -5.25 -15.38 11.84
N LYS A 23 -4.92 -14.16 12.28
CA LYS A 23 -5.06 -12.95 11.45
C LYS A 23 -3.84 -12.04 11.51
N LEU A 24 -3.45 -11.51 10.36
CA LEU A 24 -2.41 -10.50 10.22
C LEU A 24 -2.94 -9.31 9.41
N LEU A 25 -2.85 -8.10 9.95
CA LEU A 25 -3.16 -6.86 9.26
C LEU A 25 -1.88 -6.15 8.81
N VAL A 26 -1.82 -5.79 7.54
CA VAL A 26 -0.70 -5.08 6.93
C VAL A 26 -1.15 -3.69 6.47
N LEU A 27 -0.45 -2.65 6.92
CA LEU A 27 -0.82 -1.24 6.67
C LEU A 27 0.21 -0.56 5.76
N ILE A 28 -0.26 -0.03 4.63
CA ILE A 28 0.57 0.62 3.60
C ILE A 28 0.05 2.04 3.37
N HIS A 29 0.87 3.05 3.66
CA HIS A 29 0.54 4.45 3.40
C HIS A 29 0.87 4.88 1.96
N GLY A 30 0.39 6.07 1.57
CA GLY A 30 0.68 6.65 0.26
C GLY A 30 2.11 7.16 0.08
N ASN A 31 2.42 7.68 -1.10
CA ASN A 31 3.73 8.22 -1.43
C ASN A 31 3.92 9.65 -0.87
N GLY A 32 5.17 10.10 -0.75
CA GLY A 32 5.57 11.46 -0.43
C GLY A 32 6.29 11.57 0.90
N VAL A 33 5.89 12.56 1.68
CA VAL A 33 6.57 12.95 2.94
C VAL A 33 5.95 12.31 4.18
N VAL A 34 5.02 11.37 4.00
CA VAL A 34 4.50 10.53 5.09
C VAL A 34 5.47 9.40 5.40
N ARG A 35 5.41 8.89 6.63
CA ARG A 35 6.24 7.79 7.16
C ARG A 35 5.34 6.75 7.81
N ALA A 36 5.92 5.60 8.13
CA ALA A 36 5.27 4.52 8.89
C ALA A 36 4.39 5.07 10.03
N GLY A 37 3.15 4.62 10.10
CA GLY A 37 2.16 5.10 11.08
C GLY A 37 1.29 6.28 10.62
N GLN A 38 1.53 6.88 9.45
CA GLN A 38 0.81 8.08 9.01
C GLN A 38 -0.06 7.83 7.77
N TRP A 39 -1.26 8.41 7.76
CA TRP A 39 -2.05 8.58 6.55
C TRP A 39 -1.77 9.94 5.90
N ALA A 40 -1.83 11.02 6.68
CA ALA A 40 -1.60 12.37 6.17
C ALA A 40 -1.13 13.35 7.26
N ARG A 41 0.04 13.98 7.05
CA ARG A 41 0.56 15.02 7.96
C ARG A 41 -0.37 16.21 8.10
N ARG A 42 -1.13 16.56 7.05
CA ARG A 42 -2.08 17.68 7.08
C ARG A 42 -3.20 17.44 8.08
N LEU A 43 -3.72 16.21 8.16
CA LEU A 43 -4.74 15.84 9.14
C LEU A 43 -4.17 15.82 10.55
N ILE A 44 -2.99 15.21 10.74
CA ILE A 44 -2.29 15.19 12.04
C ILE A 44 -2.15 16.59 12.64
N ILE A 45 -1.78 17.57 11.82
CA ILE A 45 -1.49 18.94 12.27
C ILE A 45 -2.78 19.76 12.46
N ASN A 46 -3.75 19.61 11.56
CA ASN A 46 -4.89 20.54 11.48
C ASN A 46 -6.22 19.97 11.97
N GLU A 47 -6.31 18.67 12.18
CA GLU A 47 -7.53 17.99 12.66
C GLU A 47 -7.21 17.21 13.93
N ASP A 48 -6.69 16.00 13.82
CA ASP A 48 -6.36 15.15 14.96
C ASP A 48 -5.43 13.99 14.56
N LEU A 49 -4.94 13.27 15.57
CA LEU A 49 -4.12 12.08 15.37
C LEU A 49 -4.92 10.91 14.79
N ASP A 50 -6.20 10.78 15.13
CA ASP A 50 -6.98 9.60 14.74
C ASP A 50 -7.20 9.56 13.22
N SER A 51 -7.66 10.66 12.64
CA SER A 51 -7.88 10.79 11.20
C SER A 51 -6.58 10.80 10.39
N GLY A 52 -5.50 11.32 10.97
CA GLY A 52 -4.22 11.49 10.28
C GLY A 52 -3.25 10.32 10.40
N THR A 53 -3.49 9.36 11.30
CA THR A 53 -2.57 8.25 11.58
C THR A 53 -3.21 6.88 11.41
N GLN A 54 -2.35 5.86 11.35
CA GLN A 54 -2.71 4.45 11.33
C GLN A 54 -3.10 3.92 12.72
N ILE A 55 -2.99 4.72 13.79
CA ILE A 55 -3.21 4.29 15.17
C ILE A 55 -4.60 3.68 15.38
N PRO A 56 -5.72 4.24 14.87
CA PRO A 56 -7.03 3.62 15.04
C PRO A 56 -7.13 2.24 14.39
N TYR A 57 -6.52 2.05 13.22
CA TYR A 57 -6.43 0.74 12.57
C TYR A 57 -5.63 -0.25 13.41
N ILE A 58 -4.47 0.16 13.93
CA ILE A 58 -3.64 -0.67 14.80
C ILE A 58 -4.41 -1.08 16.06
N LYS A 59 -5.04 -0.12 16.75
CA LYS A 59 -5.82 -0.38 17.97
C LYS A 59 -6.96 -1.35 17.72
N ARG A 60 -7.79 -1.09 16.69
CA ARG A 60 -8.91 -1.96 16.34
C ARG A 60 -8.45 -3.37 15.93
N ALA A 61 -7.37 -3.47 15.18
CA ALA A 61 -6.79 -4.75 14.79
C ALA A 61 -6.32 -5.57 16.00
N ILE A 62 -5.61 -4.94 16.94
CA ILE A 62 -5.19 -5.60 18.18
C ILE A 62 -6.42 -6.01 19.03
N GLU A 63 -7.41 -5.13 19.17
CA GLU A 63 -8.68 -5.44 19.87
C GLU A 63 -9.42 -6.64 19.26
N GLU A 64 -9.35 -6.80 17.94
CA GLU A 64 -9.96 -7.93 17.22
C GLU A 64 -9.02 -9.14 17.07
N GLY A 65 -7.83 -9.13 17.69
CA GLY A 65 -6.92 -10.28 17.75
C GLY A 65 -6.03 -10.47 16.51
N TYR A 66 -5.79 -9.42 15.73
CA TYR A 66 -4.85 -9.45 14.60
C TYR A 66 -3.43 -9.18 15.10
N GLY A 67 -2.45 -9.92 14.56
CA GLY A 67 -1.09 -9.41 14.45
C GLY A 67 -1.06 -8.22 13.48
N VAL A 68 -0.12 -7.28 13.64
CA VAL A 68 -0.06 -6.07 12.80
C VAL A 68 1.33 -5.84 12.27
N ILE A 69 1.45 -5.47 10.99
CA ILE A 69 2.69 -4.96 10.37
C ILE A 69 2.39 -3.61 9.70
N VAL A 70 3.25 -2.63 9.96
CA VAL A 70 3.19 -1.27 9.40
C VAL A 70 4.41 -1.04 8.52
N LEU A 71 4.19 -0.80 7.24
CA LEU A 71 5.25 -0.58 6.26
C LEU A 71 5.73 0.88 6.29
N ASN A 72 6.96 1.10 5.80
CA ASN A 72 7.58 2.41 5.61
C ASN A 72 8.02 2.64 4.14
N PRO A 73 7.10 2.55 3.16
CA PRO A 73 7.44 2.48 1.72
C PRO A 73 8.07 3.75 1.13
N ASN A 74 8.26 4.81 1.93
CA ASN A 74 8.87 6.07 1.47
C ASN A 74 10.30 6.27 2.01
N GLU A 75 10.79 5.40 2.89
CA GLU A 75 12.17 5.44 3.39
C GLU A 75 13.04 4.47 2.62
N ASN A 76 13.43 4.91 1.42
CA ASN A 76 14.04 4.02 0.42
C ASN A 76 15.47 4.44 0.05
N TYR A 77 15.97 5.52 0.65
CA TYR A 77 17.32 6.03 0.44
C TYR A 77 17.79 6.84 1.65
N ILE A 78 19.10 6.99 1.77
CA ILE A 78 19.74 7.99 2.64
C ILE A 78 20.34 9.11 1.81
N GLU A 79 20.32 10.33 2.34
CA GLU A 79 21.02 11.47 1.73
C GLU A 79 22.42 11.59 2.34
N VAL A 80 23.45 11.56 1.49
CA VAL A 80 24.84 11.78 1.89
C VAL A 80 25.43 12.98 1.16
N GLU A 81 26.32 13.73 1.83
CA GLU A 81 27.00 14.87 1.20
C GLU A 81 27.95 14.37 0.10
N LYS A 82 27.89 14.98 -1.09
CA LYS A 82 28.85 14.67 -2.16
C LYS A 82 30.25 15.12 -1.76
N THR A 83 31.25 14.29 -2.03
CA THR A 83 32.65 14.71 -1.90
C THR A 83 33.06 15.61 -3.07
N LYS A 84 34.00 16.54 -2.85
CA LYS A 84 34.46 17.52 -3.88
C LYS A 84 34.92 16.86 -5.19
N ALA A 85 35.47 15.64 -5.13
CA ALA A 85 35.91 14.87 -6.30
C ALA A 85 34.74 14.36 -7.17
N GLN A 86 33.60 14.01 -6.54
CA GLN A 86 32.42 13.49 -7.25
C GLN A 86 31.63 14.59 -7.97
N ILE A 87 31.72 15.84 -7.49
CA ILE A 87 31.09 17.00 -8.13
C ILE A 87 31.72 17.27 -9.50
N GLN A 88 33.04 17.10 -9.63
CA GLN A 88 33.78 17.36 -10.88
C GLN A 88 33.55 16.33 -11.99
N LEU A 89 33.16 15.08 -11.67
CA LEU A 89 32.93 14.03 -12.67
C LEU A 89 31.55 14.13 -13.35
N SER A 90 30.56 14.76 -12.71
CA SER A 90 29.18 14.83 -13.23
C SER A 90 28.94 15.89 -14.31
N SER A 91 29.89 16.82 -14.52
CA SER A 91 29.78 17.87 -15.55
C SER A 91 30.09 17.38 -16.96
N ASP A 92 30.80 16.26 -17.10
CA ASP A 92 31.49 15.92 -18.35
C ASP A 92 30.79 14.82 -19.18
N ILE A 93 29.69 14.23 -18.67
CA ILE A 93 29.02 13.10 -19.32
C ILE A 93 27.60 13.49 -19.74
N SER A 94 27.43 14.03 -20.95
CA SER A 94 26.11 14.07 -21.59
C SER A 94 26.19 14.27 -23.11
N ASP A 95 26.22 13.15 -23.83
CA ASP A 95 26.07 13.08 -25.30
C ASP A 95 24.59 13.06 -25.70
N GLU A 96 23.94 14.23 -25.79
CA GLU A 96 22.64 14.36 -26.49
C GLU A 96 22.57 15.64 -27.36
N PRO A 97 21.86 15.59 -28.51
CA PRO A 97 21.77 16.72 -29.45
C PRO A 97 21.11 17.97 -28.85
N ALA A 98 21.75 19.12 -29.05
CA ALA A 98 21.51 20.39 -28.35
C ALA A 98 20.06 20.92 -28.37
N GLU A 99 19.31 20.72 -29.45
CA GLU A 99 18.02 21.41 -29.64
C GLU A 99 16.82 20.75 -28.92
N LYS A 100 16.82 19.42 -28.76
CA LYS A 100 15.78 18.71 -27.98
C LYS A 100 15.97 18.90 -26.48
N ARG A 101 17.23 19.17 -26.07
CA ARG A 101 17.66 19.49 -24.72
C ARG A 101 17.05 20.80 -24.25
N GLU A 102 17.11 21.88 -25.04
CA GLU A 102 16.69 23.22 -24.60
C GLU A 102 15.21 23.35 -24.21
N ARG A 103 14.28 22.68 -24.92
CA ARG A 103 12.84 22.80 -24.62
C ARG A 103 12.41 21.99 -23.41
N LYS A 104 12.94 20.77 -23.24
CA LYS A 104 12.68 19.91 -22.06
C LYS A 104 13.42 20.45 -20.83
N ASP A 105 14.64 20.95 -21.02
CA ASP A 105 15.42 21.63 -19.98
C ASP A 105 14.73 22.87 -19.48
N LYS A 106 14.08 23.69 -20.31
CA LYS A 106 13.41 24.92 -19.82
C LYS A 106 12.29 24.59 -18.83
N ILE A 107 11.46 23.60 -19.13
CA ILE A 107 10.33 23.19 -18.28
C ILE A 107 10.79 22.46 -17.01
N GLN A 108 11.77 21.56 -17.14
CA GLN A 108 12.38 20.89 -15.97
C GLN A 108 13.22 21.84 -15.12
N LYS A 109 13.98 22.77 -15.73
CA LYS A 109 14.73 23.83 -15.01
C LYS A 109 13.80 24.80 -14.32
N GLU A 110 12.64 25.14 -14.88
CA GLU A 110 11.65 25.97 -14.17
C GLU A 110 11.05 25.26 -12.96
N THR A 111 10.69 23.98 -13.12
CA THR A 111 10.11 23.18 -12.03
C THR A 111 11.13 22.92 -10.92
N LYS A 112 12.38 22.64 -11.31
CA LYS A 112 13.53 22.49 -10.41
C LYS A 112 13.89 23.82 -9.74
N LYS A 113 13.99 24.93 -10.48
CA LYS A 113 14.21 26.27 -9.91
C LYS A 113 13.13 26.64 -8.91
N ARG A 114 11.86 26.28 -9.15
CA ARG A 114 10.76 26.58 -8.23
C ARG A 114 10.86 25.74 -6.95
N ARG A 115 11.22 24.45 -7.04
CA ARG A 115 11.53 23.60 -5.88
C ARG A 115 12.74 24.13 -5.11
N ASP A 116 13.86 24.35 -5.79
CA ASP A 116 15.10 24.88 -5.21
C ASP A 116 14.89 26.26 -4.57
N PHE A 117 14.02 27.09 -5.14
CA PHE A 117 13.62 28.38 -4.56
C PHE A 117 12.94 28.19 -3.20
N TYR A 118 11.93 27.32 -3.09
CA TYR A 118 11.27 27.06 -1.81
C TYR A 118 12.18 26.34 -0.80
N GLU A 119 13.11 25.49 -1.27
CA GLU A 119 14.14 24.84 -0.46
C GLU A 119 15.13 25.86 0.15
N LYS A 120 15.52 26.87 -0.64
CA LYS A 120 16.46 27.94 -0.25
C LYS A 120 15.94 28.82 0.89
N TYR A 121 14.62 29.09 0.95
CA TYR A 121 14.03 29.83 2.09
C TYR A 121 13.84 28.98 3.33
N ARG A 122 13.82 27.65 3.18
CA ARG A 122 13.62 26.70 4.29
C ARG A 122 14.91 26.45 5.08
N ASN A 123 16.08 26.59 4.47
CA ASN A 123 17.36 26.37 5.14
C ASN A 123 18.52 27.15 4.48
N PRO A 124 18.82 28.39 4.91
CA PRO A 124 19.84 29.24 4.28
C PRO A 124 21.28 28.70 4.37
N GLN A 125 21.54 27.60 5.10
CA GLN A 125 22.87 27.01 5.30
C GLN A 125 23.13 25.71 4.50
N LYS A 126 22.16 25.19 3.72
CA LYS A 126 22.36 23.97 2.92
C LYS A 126 22.67 24.31 1.45
N GLU A 127 23.92 24.71 1.19
CA GLU A 127 24.51 24.78 -0.17
C GLU A 127 25.34 23.54 -0.52
N LYS A 128 25.28 22.47 0.28
CA LYS A 128 26.04 21.26 0.00
C LYS A 128 25.23 20.33 -0.91
N GLU A 129 25.78 20.03 -2.08
CA GLU A 129 25.20 19.01 -2.95
C GLU A 129 25.16 17.66 -2.24
N THR A 130 23.99 17.04 -2.16
CA THR A 130 23.79 15.69 -1.65
C THR A 130 23.61 14.70 -2.80
N MET A 131 23.87 13.43 -2.54
CA MET A 131 23.45 12.32 -3.39
C MET A 131 22.58 11.36 -2.59
N GLN A 132 21.71 10.65 -3.28
CA GLN A 132 20.84 9.62 -2.70
C GLN A 132 21.50 8.26 -2.88
N ILE A 133 21.72 7.55 -1.77
CA ILE A 133 22.10 6.13 -1.80
C ILE A 133 20.85 5.33 -1.46
N TYR A 134 20.34 4.60 -2.46
CA TYR A 134 19.14 3.77 -2.30
C TYR A 134 19.42 2.56 -1.42
N ILE A 135 18.42 2.17 -0.66
CA ILE A 135 18.46 0.97 0.19
C ILE A 135 18.33 -0.24 -0.71
N ARG A 136 19.26 -1.19 -0.56
CA ARG A 136 19.29 -2.41 -1.37
C ARG A 136 17.98 -3.18 -1.22
N ASP A 137 17.41 -3.61 -2.35
CA ASP A 137 16.15 -4.36 -2.45
C ASP A 137 14.93 -3.62 -1.84
N ASN A 138 15.06 -2.32 -1.59
CA ASN A 138 14.06 -1.46 -0.95
C ASN A 138 14.21 0.00 -1.43
N GLY A 139 14.51 0.19 -2.72
CA GLY A 139 14.76 1.48 -3.36
C GLY A 139 13.50 2.21 -3.83
N SER A 140 12.35 1.52 -3.87
CA SER A 140 11.04 2.05 -4.24
C SER A 140 9.92 1.55 -3.31
N PRO A 141 8.75 2.23 -3.26
CA PRO A 141 7.58 1.74 -2.52
C PRO A 141 7.18 0.30 -2.91
N GLU A 142 7.34 -0.05 -4.17
CA GLU A 142 7.06 -1.38 -4.72
C GLU A 142 8.06 -2.42 -4.22
N GLU A 143 9.36 -2.12 -4.33
CA GLU A 143 10.43 -2.99 -3.79
C GLU A 143 10.26 -3.18 -2.28
N HIS A 144 9.86 -2.13 -1.55
CA HIS A 144 9.55 -2.23 -0.12
C HIS A 144 8.47 -3.26 0.18
N ALA A 145 7.35 -3.21 -0.55
CA ALA A 145 6.23 -4.13 -0.34
C ALA A 145 6.63 -5.59 -0.62
N ILE A 146 7.43 -5.81 -1.68
CA ILE A 146 7.98 -7.13 -2.03
C ILE A 146 8.95 -7.62 -0.96
N TYR A 147 9.89 -6.78 -0.53
CA TYR A 147 10.87 -7.13 0.50
C TYR A 147 10.18 -7.53 1.81
N VAL A 148 9.23 -6.73 2.28
CA VAL A 148 8.49 -7.02 3.52
C VAL A 148 7.65 -8.29 3.38
N TRP A 149 7.10 -8.56 2.19
CA TRP A 149 6.44 -9.83 1.93
C TRP A 149 7.39 -11.01 2.08
N ASP A 150 8.49 -11.01 1.33
CA ASP A 150 9.42 -12.13 1.24
C ASP A 150 10.08 -12.46 2.57
N HIS A 151 10.40 -11.44 3.37
CA HIS A 151 11.17 -11.59 4.60
C HIS A 151 10.33 -11.69 5.88
N PHE A 152 9.08 -11.22 5.88
CA PHE A 152 8.27 -11.16 7.10
C PHE A 152 6.88 -11.75 6.91
N ILE A 153 6.07 -11.22 5.97
CA ILE A 153 4.66 -11.60 5.84
C ILE A 153 4.55 -13.06 5.41
N SER A 154 5.34 -13.50 4.43
CA SER A 154 5.38 -14.88 3.93
C SER A 154 5.77 -15.92 5.00
N GLN A 155 6.52 -15.49 6.02
CA GLN A 155 6.98 -16.33 7.13
C GLN A 155 6.01 -16.35 8.32
N SER A 156 5.04 -15.43 8.36
CA SER A 156 4.06 -15.38 9.46
C SER A 156 3.18 -16.63 9.49
N ALA A 157 2.76 -17.04 10.69
CA ALA A 157 1.87 -18.19 10.89
C ALA A 157 0.40 -17.93 10.48
N ALA A 158 0.04 -16.68 10.18
CA ALA A 158 -1.34 -16.26 9.97
C ALA A 158 -2.01 -16.94 8.77
N GLU A 159 -3.15 -17.60 9.00
CA GLU A 159 -3.97 -18.19 7.94
C GLU A 159 -4.72 -17.12 7.12
N ASN A 160 -4.99 -15.96 7.73
CA ASN A 160 -5.74 -14.87 7.11
C ASN A 160 -4.94 -13.57 7.12
N VAL A 161 -4.35 -13.20 5.98
CA VAL A 161 -3.64 -11.92 5.82
C VAL A 161 -4.57 -10.86 5.20
N PHE A 162 -4.56 -9.65 5.75
CA PHE A 162 -5.36 -8.50 5.31
C PHE A 162 -4.46 -7.32 5.01
N PHE A 163 -4.84 -6.52 4.02
CA PHE A 163 -4.13 -5.30 3.67
C PHE A 163 -5.06 -4.09 3.73
N VAL A 164 -4.58 -2.98 4.29
CA VAL A 164 -5.14 -1.65 4.05
C VAL A 164 -4.07 -0.81 3.35
N ALA A 165 -4.35 -0.40 2.12
CA ALA A 165 -3.40 0.30 1.28
C ALA A 165 -3.98 1.62 0.73
N HIS A 166 -3.41 2.74 1.19
CA HIS A 166 -3.89 4.08 0.87
C HIS A 166 -3.17 4.66 -0.36
N SER A 167 -3.92 5.29 -1.26
CA SER A 167 -3.36 6.07 -2.38
C SER A 167 -2.36 5.23 -3.19
N TYR A 168 -1.12 5.72 -3.32
CA TYR A 168 -0.01 5.00 -3.97
C TYR A 168 0.33 3.65 -3.32
N GLY A 169 0.02 3.45 -2.04
CA GLY A 169 0.22 2.17 -1.37
C GLY A 169 -0.53 1.01 -2.06
N GLY A 170 -1.66 1.30 -2.71
CA GLY A 170 -2.36 0.28 -3.50
C GLY A 170 -1.63 -0.09 -4.80
N LEU A 171 -0.86 0.84 -5.39
CA LEU A 171 0.00 0.52 -6.53
C LEU A 171 1.12 -0.44 -6.09
N ALA A 172 1.76 -0.15 -4.95
CA ALA A 172 2.76 -1.04 -4.35
C ALA A 172 2.19 -2.43 -4.02
N PHE A 173 0.97 -2.50 -3.51
CA PHE A 173 0.28 -3.79 -3.30
C PHE A 173 0.04 -4.54 -4.62
N VAL A 174 -0.41 -3.86 -5.68
CA VAL A 174 -0.64 -4.51 -6.98
C VAL A 174 0.67 -5.01 -7.58
N GLU A 175 1.79 -4.30 -7.40
CA GLU A 175 3.10 -4.79 -7.82
C GLU A 175 3.51 -6.05 -7.05
N LEU A 176 3.30 -6.08 -5.72
CA LEU A 176 3.48 -7.29 -4.92
C LEU A 176 2.62 -8.45 -5.46
N MET A 177 1.36 -8.20 -5.79
CA MET A 177 0.45 -9.21 -6.35
C MET A 177 0.91 -9.74 -7.71
N ILE A 178 1.49 -8.90 -8.57
CA ILE A 178 2.07 -9.32 -9.85
C ILE A 178 3.28 -10.23 -9.62
N GLN A 179 4.17 -9.85 -8.70
CA GLN A 179 5.44 -10.54 -8.48
C GLN A 179 5.32 -11.81 -7.63
N ARG A 180 4.27 -11.92 -6.80
CA ARG A 180 4.05 -13.04 -5.85
C ARG A 180 2.64 -13.63 -5.96
N GLU A 181 2.07 -13.65 -7.16
CA GLU A 181 0.66 -14.01 -7.42
C GLU A 181 0.19 -15.25 -6.65
N ALA A 182 0.90 -16.37 -6.76
CA ALA A 182 0.47 -17.64 -6.17
C ALA A 182 0.41 -17.58 -4.64
N GLU A 183 1.40 -16.98 -4.00
CA GLU A 183 1.48 -16.86 -2.55
C GLU A 183 0.44 -15.87 -2.01
N VAL A 184 0.31 -14.72 -2.67
CA VAL A 184 -0.65 -13.68 -2.27
C VAL A 184 -2.07 -14.22 -2.39
N LYS A 185 -2.42 -14.89 -3.50
CA LYS A 185 -3.75 -15.52 -3.67
C LYS A 185 -4.06 -16.57 -2.63
N ASN A 186 -3.05 -17.30 -2.17
CA ASN A 186 -3.24 -18.37 -1.19
C ASN A 186 -3.39 -17.84 0.25
N ARG A 187 -2.72 -16.75 0.59
CA ARG A 187 -2.63 -16.25 1.97
C ARG A 187 -3.50 -15.03 2.27
N VAL A 188 -3.69 -14.15 1.29
CA VAL A 188 -4.44 -12.90 1.48
C VAL A 188 -5.94 -13.17 1.37
N THR A 189 -6.67 -12.77 2.41
CA THR A 189 -8.12 -12.98 2.52
C THR A 189 -8.90 -11.79 1.97
N ALA A 190 -8.43 -10.56 2.22
CA ALA A 190 -9.05 -9.37 1.66
C ALA A 190 -8.10 -8.16 1.66
N VAL A 191 -8.37 -7.20 0.77
CA VAL A 191 -7.58 -5.98 0.59
C VAL A 191 -8.51 -4.78 0.55
N ALA A 192 -8.36 -3.87 1.50
CA ALA A 192 -9.03 -2.58 1.50
C ALA A 192 -8.11 -1.51 0.89
N LEU A 193 -8.55 -0.93 -0.21
CA LEU A 193 -7.88 0.19 -0.87
C LEU A 193 -8.60 1.46 -0.44
N THR A 194 -7.84 2.51 -0.09
CA THR A 194 -8.42 3.79 0.30
C THR A 194 -7.93 4.88 -0.64
N ASP A 195 -8.83 5.28 -1.53
CA ASP A 195 -8.62 6.21 -2.62
C ASP A 195 -7.34 5.93 -3.42
N SER A 196 -7.16 4.65 -3.74
CA SER A 196 -5.96 4.17 -4.40
C SER A 196 -5.91 4.59 -5.87
N VAL A 197 -4.68 4.89 -6.32
CA VAL A 197 -4.35 5.27 -7.70
C VAL A 197 -3.82 4.11 -8.55
N HIS A 198 -3.93 2.87 -8.06
CA HIS A 198 -3.54 1.69 -8.83
C HIS A 198 -4.29 1.64 -10.18
N ASN A 199 -3.66 1.01 -11.17
CA ASN A 199 -4.26 0.90 -12.49
C ASN A 199 -3.89 -0.43 -13.12
N VAL A 200 -4.82 -1.38 -13.08
CA VAL A 200 -4.60 -2.75 -13.57
C VAL A 200 -4.31 -2.83 -15.08
N TRP A 201 -4.62 -1.77 -15.84
CA TRP A 201 -4.38 -1.69 -17.27
C TRP A 201 -2.99 -1.16 -17.61
N HIS A 202 -2.44 -0.28 -16.76
CA HIS A 202 -1.08 0.25 -16.91
C HIS A 202 -0.03 -0.61 -16.20
N GLN A 203 -0.42 -1.34 -15.15
CA GLN A 203 0.45 -2.31 -14.46
C GLN A 203 0.44 -3.70 -15.14
N GLU A 204 -0.10 -3.80 -16.36
CA GLU A 204 -0.12 -5.04 -17.17
C GLU A 204 -0.65 -6.27 -16.43
N VAL A 205 -1.66 -6.07 -15.57
CA VAL A 205 -2.15 -7.10 -14.65
C VAL A 205 -2.82 -8.25 -15.43
N GLY A 206 -2.37 -9.47 -15.16
CA GLY A 206 -2.90 -10.70 -15.75
C GLY A 206 -4.38 -10.91 -15.45
N LYS A 207 -5.08 -11.65 -16.32
CA LYS A 207 -6.53 -11.93 -16.20
C LYS A 207 -6.89 -12.52 -14.83
N THR A 208 -6.09 -13.49 -14.38
CA THR A 208 -6.26 -14.21 -13.12
C THR A 208 -6.15 -13.29 -11.91
N ILE A 209 -5.27 -12.29 -11.94
CA ILE A 209 -5.12 -11.30 -10.87
C ILE A 209 -6.31 -10.35 -10.87
N ARG A 210 -6.78 -9.88 -12.03
CA ARG A 210 -7.96 -9.02 -12.13
C ARG A 210 -9.23 -9.69 -11.60
N GLU A 211 -9.42 -10.97 -11.88
CA GLU A 211 -10.52 -11.77 -11.32
C GLU A 211 -10.43 -11.84 -9.80
N TRP A 212 -9.24 -12.16 -9.28
CA TRP A 212 -9.02 -12.20 -7.84
C TRP A 212 -9.24 -10.85 -7.15
N MET A 213 -8.78 -9.74 -7.74
CA MET A 213 -8.99 -8.40 -7.20
C MET A 213 -10.48 -8.03 -7.17
N ARG A 214 -11.28 -8.47 -8.14
CA ARG A 214 -12.72 -8.23 -8.16
C ARG A 214 -13.44 -8.92 -7.00
N GLU A 215 -12.92 -10.04 -6.53
CA GLU A 215 -13.52 -10.85 -5.47
C GLU A 215 -12.99 -10.50 -4.08
N ASN A 216 -11.73 -10.09 -3.97
CA ASN A 216 -11.02 -9.97 -2.69
C ASN A 216 -10.63 -8.52 -2.33
N CYS A 217 -10.79 -7.56 -3.25
CA CYS A 217 -10.49 -6.15 -3.00
C CYS A 217 -11.74 -5.28 -2.98
N CYS A 218 -11.69 -4.18 -2.23
CA CYS A 218 -12.65 -3.09 -2.34
C CYS A 218 -11.91 -1.75 -2.19
N ASN A 219 -12.24 -0.75 -3.02
CA ASN A 219 -11.62 0.57 -3.00
C ASN A 219 -12.62 1.65 -2.56
N TRP A 220 -12.38 2.22 -1.38
CA TRP A 220 -13.13 3.37 -0.84
C TRP A 220 -12.55 4.67 -1.39
N VAL A 221 -13.20 5.23 -2.40
CA VAL A 221 -12.70 6.39 -3.17
C VAL A 221 -13.29 7.70 -2.69
N SER A 222 -12.60 8.81 -2.96
CA SER A 222 -13.14 10.14 -2.71
C SER A 222 -14.39 10.38 -3.55
N SER A 223 -15.50 10.73 -2.91
CA SER A 223 -16.80 10.95 -3.56
C SER A 223 -17.71 11.79 -2.66
N SER A 224 -18.61 12.54 -3.28
CA SER A 224 -19.69 13.28 -2.60
C SER A 224 -20.82 12.38 -2.11
N GLU A 225 -20.88 11.13 -2.59
CA GLU A 225 -21.92 10.17 -2.25
C GLU A 225 -21.77 9.65 -0.80
N PRO A 226 -22.85 9.17 -0.17
CA PRO A 226 -22.78 8.52 1.14
C PRO A 226 -21.79 7.35 1.16
N LEU A 227 -21.21 7.07 2.34
CA LEU A 227 -20.31 5.93 2.56
C LEU A 227 -20.94 4.64 2.04
N ASP A 228 -20.13 3.81 1.38
CA ASP A 228 -20.49 2.51 0.79
C ASP A 228 -21.39 2.56 -0.46
N THR A 229 -21.76 3.75 -0.95
CA THR A 229 -22.44 3.88 -2.26
C THR A 229 -21.51 3.45 -3.38
N SER A 230 -21.96 2.55 -4.26
CA SER A 230 -21.19 2.10 -5.43
C SER A 230 -20.81 3.27 -6.33
N VAL A 231 -19.55 3.33 -6.74
CA VAL A 231 -19.02 4.35 -7.65
C VAL A 231 -18.58 3.67 -8.95
N GLU A 232 -19.19 4.04 -10.06
CA GLU A 232 -18.86 3.46 -11.36
C GLU A 232 -17.44 3.84 -11.81
N SER A 233 -16.81 2.94 -12.55
CA SER A 233 -15.53 3.19 -13.20
C SER A 233 -15.58 2.72 -14.65
N MET A 234 -15.03 3.55 -15.54
CA MET A 234 -14.88 3.24 -16.97
C MET A 234 -14.00 1.99 -17.19
N LEU A 235 -13.10 1.70 -16.26
CA LEU A 235 -12.08 0.66 -16.36
C LEU A 235 -12.14 -0.21 -15.09
N PRO A 236 -13.00 -1.24 -15.04
CA PRO A 236 -13.26 -1.99 -13.82
C PRO A 236 -12.06 -2.86 -13.42
N ASP A 237 -11.54 -2.62 -12.21
CA ASP A 237 -10.51 -3.43 -11.54
C ASP A 237 -11.12 -4.24 -10.37
N CYS A 238 -11.53 -3.56 -9.31
CA CYS A 238 -12.21 -4.08 -8.13
C CYS A 238 -13.45 -3.23 -7.82
N PRO A 239 -14.38 -3.74 -6.97
CA PRO A 239 -15.49 -2.94 -6.46
C PRO A 239 -15.03 -1.60 -5.88
N ARG A 240 -15.65 -0.51 -6.33
CA ARG A 240 -15.40 0.84 -5.85
C ARG A 240 -16.63 1.38 -5.14
N VAL A 241 -16.43 1.90 -3.95
CA VAL A 241 -17.49 2.52 -3.15
C VAL A 241 -17.03 3.88 -2.63
N SER A 242 -17.97 4.77 -2.33
CA SER A 242 -17.66 6.07 -1.74
C SER A 242 -17.10 5.91 -0.34
N ALA A 243 -16.05 6.67 -0.02
CA ALA A 243 -15.56 6.84 1.35
C ALA A 243 -16.41 7.81 2.19
N GLY A 244 -17.46 8.43 1.62
CA GLY A 244 -18.28 9.44 2.29
C GLY A 244 -17.57 10.79 2.46
N THR A 245 -16.60 11.09 1.60
CA THR A 245 -15.84 12.35 1.60
C THR A 245 -15.19 12.60 0.26
N GLU A 246 -15.11 13.87 -0.16
CA GLU A 246 -14.36 14.29 -1.36
C GLU A 246 -12.87 14.55 -1.05
N ARG A 247 -12.46 14.48 0.23
CA ARG A 247 -11.09 14.75 0.65
C ARG A 247 -10.26 13.48 0.62
N HIS A 248 -9.39 13.35 -0.38
CA HIS A 248 -8.45 12.23 -0.57
C HIS A 248 -7.83 11.73 0.74
N GLU A 249 -7.21 12.64 1.50
CA GLU A 249 -6.52 12.32 2.75
C GLU A 249 -7.40 11.75 3.86
N LEU A 250 -8.72 12.00 3.83
CA LEU A 250 -9.68 11.53 4.84
C LEU A 250 -10.29 10.16 4.52
N THR A 251 -10.07 9.64 3.31
CA THR A 251 -10.72 8.40 2.85
C THR A 251 -10.44 7.22 3.78
N SER A 252 -9.19 7.05 4.23
CA SER A 252 -8.81 6.01 5.20
C SER A 252 -9.54 6.14 6.54
N TRP A 253 -9.78 7.36 7.02
CA TRP A 253 -10.47 7.58 8.29
C TRP A 253 -11.98 7.40 8.15
N LYS A 254 -12.58 7.96 7.10
CA LYS A 254 -14.03 7.91 6.90
C LYS A 254 -14.54 6.51 6.54
N SER A 255 -13.74 5.72 5.83
CA SER A 255 -14.05 4.32 5.51
C SER A 255 -13.72 3.31 6.62
N PHE A 256 -13.00 3.72 7.67
CA PHE A 256 -12.48 2.82 8.70
C PHE A 256 -13.49 1.80 9.26
N PRO A 257 -14.73 2.19 9.65
CA PRO A 257 -15.72 1.21 10.12
C PRO A 257 -16.15 0.20 9.04
N SER A 258 -16.27 0.67 7.80
CA SER A 258 -16.67 -0.17 6.67
C SER A 258 -15.58 -1.16 6.27
N VAL A 259 -14.31 -0.74 6.34
CA VAL A 259 -13.15 -1.61 6.09
C VAL A 259 -13.13 -2.83 7.02
N PHE A 260 -13.31 -2.65 8.33
CA PHE A 260 -13.33 -3.78 9.27
C PHE A 260 -14.58 -4.67 9.11
N LYS A 261 -15.71 -4.08 8.73
CA LYS A 261 -16.90 -4.85 8.35
C LYS A 261 -16.63 -5.73 7.13
N PHE A 262 -16.00 -5.18 6.09
CA PHE A 262 -15.59 -5.90 4.89
C PHE A 262 -14.65 -7.07 5.21
N PHE A 263 -13.63 -6.86 6.05
CA PHE A 263 -12.75 -7.95 6.48
C PHE A 263 -13.49 -9.05 7.24
N SER A 264 -14.41 -8.67 8.14
CA SER A 264 -15.24 -9.63 8.88
C SER A 264 -16.13 -10.46 7.97
N GLU A 265 -16.67 -9.86 6.91
CA GLU A 265 -17.49 -10.55 5.90
C GLU A 265 -16.63 -11.49 5.03
N ALA A 266 -15.43 -11.08 4.64
CA ALA A 266 -14.49 -11.91 3.90
C ALA A 266 -14.10 -13.19 4.67
N VAL A 267 -13.80 -13.08 5.97
CA VAL A 267 -13.53 -14.25 6.82
C VAL A 267 -14.73 -15.19 6.88
N LYS A 268 -15.95 -14.66 7.05
CA LYS A 268 -17.17 -15.48 7.07
C LYS A 268 -17.41 -16.21 5.75
N ALA A 269 -17.16 -15.54 4.62
CA ALA A 269 -17.28 -16.14 3.30
C ALA A 269 -16.26 -17.28 3.11
N LYS A 270 -14.99 -17.05 3.43
CA LYS A 270 -13.91 -18.06 3.37
C LYS A 270 -14.25 -19.29 4.23
N ASN A 271 -14.69 -19.08 5.47
CA ASN A 271 -15.08 -20.18 6.37
C ASN A 271 -16.33 -20.95 5.89
N SER A 272 -17.21 -20.31 5.12
CA SER A 272 -18.40 -20.96 4.57
C SER A 272 -18.07 -21.87 3.38
N LEU A 273 -17.04 -21.53 2.59
CA LEU A 273 -16.55 -22.35 1.49
C LEU A 273 -15.82 -23.62 1.96
N VAL A 274 -15.21 -23.57 3.14
CA VAL A 274 -14.45 -24.71 3.73
C VAL A 274 -15.36 -25.72 4.45
N LYS A 275 -16.56 -25.31 4.89
CA LYS A 275 -17.50 -26.25 5.54
C LYS A 275 -18.10 -27.22 4.50
N PRO A 276 -17.95 -28.55 4.67
CA PRO A 276 -18.59 -29.51 3.77
C PRO A 276 -20.10 -29.36 3.87
N THR A 277 -20.75 -29.17 2.72
CA THR A 277 -22.21 -29.16 2.61
C THR A 277 -22.73 -30.48 3.17
N PRO A 278 -23.62 -30.49 4.19
CA PRO A 278 -24.20 -31.74 4.66
C PRO A 278 -25.07 -32.28 3.52
N THR A 279 -24.62 -33.36 2.87
CA THR A 279 -25.44 -34.14 1.94
C THR A 279 -26.71 -34.57 2.67
N ARG A 280 -27.81 -33.88 2.35
CA ARG A 280 -29.16 -34.27 2.75
C ARG A 280 -29.42 -35.66 2.16
N ARG A 281 -29.22 -36.72 2.96
CA ARG A 281 -29.70 -38.07 2.62
C ARG A 281 -31.20 -37.95 2.38
N SER A 282 -31.62 -38.15 1.14
CA SER A 282 -33.03 -38.31 0.80
C SER A 282 -33.52 -39.59 1.48
N ASN A 283 -34.41 -39.43 2.46
CA ASN A 283 -35.24 -40.54 2.92
C ASN A 283 -36.15 -40.93 1.74
N ARG A 284 -35.73 -41.96 1.02
CA ARG A 284 -36.53 -42.62 -0.01
C ARG A 284 -37.66 -43.34 0.73
N ILE A 285 -38.85 -42.75 0.69
CA ILE A 285 -40.10 -43.38 1.12
C ILE A 285 -40.24 -44.66 0.28
N LYS A 286 -40.19 -45.82 0.91
CA LYS A 286 -40.64 -47.07 0.31
C LYS A 286 -42.16 -47.06 0.34
N TYR A 287 -42.79 -47.01 -0.83
CA TYR A 287 -44.14 -47.51 -1.00
C TYR A 287 -44.04 -49.04 -1.08
N GLU A 288 -44.69 -49.74 -0.16
CA GLU A 288 -45.04 -51.14 -0.33
C GLU A 288 -46.37 -51.19 -1.08
N GLU A 289 -46.35 -51.77 -2.28
CA GLU A 289 -47.53 -52.21 -3.01
C GLU A 289 -47.52 -53.75 -3.00
N PHE A 290 -48.67 -54.29 -2.57
CA PHE A 290 -49.16 -55.69 -2.56
C PHE A 290 -48.56 -56.69 -1.57
#